data_AF-A0A2E0RSN9-F1
#
_entry.id   AF-A0A2E0RSN9-F1
#
_cell.length_a   1.000
_cell.length_b   1.000
_cell.length_c   1.000
_cell.angle_alpha   90.00
_cell.angle_beta   90.00
_cell.angle_gamma   90.00
#
_symmetry.space_group_name_H-M   'P 1'
#
loop_
_entity.id
_entity.type
_entity.pdbx_description
1 polymer ?
#
loop_
_entity_poly.entity_id
_entity_poly.type
_entity_poly.pdbx_seq_one_letter_code
_entity_poly.pdbx_strand_id
1 'polypeptide(L)'
;MSVSISRTRWAAVGAAVAITLGAGGIGLVDAAKSSGERAVYTAIEPCRLLDTRPNQNIQRNTPLGQGETYDVTAIGDNGQCSGIPADTVALELNVTGLLNTAATDFVVWSGAGAPPNASHINLALGAPPTPNSVTTELDGNNFSIRNKFGQAHVIVDIVGIYQDHNHDDRYYTETEVDAMLNPSSIMLTPGDFRAGENWTGSGNGVTRPGAGATTCAYAAVSIPAGRTIESFDIRYVAQAVEVEVRLRQDEFAEGFIDASDLITTGPTTLEGVGLNEFYYALDNLPVSGSATVLPGMQHQLEICSGAQVSVSGVRINFAN
;
A
#
# COMPACT_ATOMS: atom_id res chain seq x y z
N MET A 1 -69.79 -10.55 -18.38
CA MET A 1 -69.86 -10.80 -16.92
C MET A 1 -68.85 -11.87 -16.54
N SER A 2 -67.77 -11.48 -15.88
CA SER A 2 -67.15 -12.26 -14.80
C SER A 2 -66.28 -11.30 -14.01
N VAL A 3 -66.65 -11.12 -12.74
CA VAL A 3 -65.89 -10.43 -11.69
C VAL A 3 -65.20 -11.53 -10.88
N SER A 4 -63.93 -11.35 -10.51
CA SER A 4 -63.31 -11.83 -9.25
C SER A 4 -61.78 -11.61 -9.35
N ILE A 5 -61.23 -10.56 -8.74
CA ILE A 5 -60.74 -10.46 -7.34
C ILE A 5 -59.34 -11.08 -7.13
N SER A 6 -58.41 -10.16 -6.88
CA SER A 6 -57.08 -10.30 -6.27
C SER A 6 -56.97 -11.34 -5.13
N ARG A 7 -55.79 -11.97 -5.01
CA ARG A 7 -55.06 -12.03 -3.72
C ARG A 7 -53.62 -12.53 -3.87
N THR A 8 -52.70 -11.61 -3.58
CA THR A 8 -51.31 -11.83 -3.17
C THR A 8 -51.23 -12.81 -2.00
N ARG A 9 -50.30 -13.78 -2.03
CA ARG A 9 -49.72 -14.37 -0.81
C ARG A 9 -48.24 -14.69 -1.02
N TRP A 10 -47.44 -14.04 -0.19
CA TRP A 10 -46.05 -14.29 0.14
C TRP A 10 -45.81 -15.72 0.62
N ALA A 11 -44.62 -16.26 0.35
CA ALA A 11 -43.77 -16.90 1.36
C ALA A 11 -42.35 -17.10 0.80
N ALA A 12 -41.38 -16.63 1.59
CA ALA A 12 -39.95 -16.75 1.38
C ALA A 12 -39.44 -18.20 1.54
N VAL A 13 -38.19 -18.40 1.11
CA VAL A 13 -37.08 -19.12 1.77
C VAL A 13 -36.31 -19.97 0.77
N GLY A 14 -35.00 -19.76 0.70
CA GLY A 14 -34.05 -20.74 0.17
C GLY A 14 -32.87 -20.14 -0.58
N ALA A 15 -31.84 -19.76 0.17
CA ALA A 15 -30.57 -19.28 -0.35
C ALA A 15 -29.83 -20.33 -1.20
N ALA A 16 -29.19 -19.89 -2.28
CA ALA A 16 -28.02 -20.53 -2.87
C ALA A 16 -27.15 -19.44 -3.52
N VAL A 17 -26.28 -18.82 -2.72
CA VAL A 17 -25.16 -18.03 -3.26
C VAL A 17 -24.11 -19.06 -3.69
N ALA A 18 -24.02 -19.32 -4.99
CA ALA A 18 -22.92 -20.07 -5.55
C ALA A 18 -21.71 -19.13 -5.64
N ILE A 19 -20.72 -19.34 -4.76
CA ILE A 19 -19.39 -18.75 -4.92
C ILE A 19 -18.70 -19.55 -6.02
N THR A 20 -18.76 -19.09 -7.26
CA THR A 20 -17.89 -19.60 -8.33
C THR A 20 -16.54 -18.87 -8.25
N LEU A 21 -15.60 -19.48 -7.53
CA LEU A 21 -14.18 -19.18 -7.64
C LEU A 21 -13.66 -19.71 -8.99
N GLY A 22 -13.14 -18.80 -9.82
CA GLY A 22 -12.04 -19.06 -10.75
C GLY A 22 -12.36 -19.78 -12.06
N ALA A 23 -12.63 -19.02 -13.12
CA ALA A 23 -12.11 -19.30 -14.47
C ALA A 23 -12.32 -18.10 -15.40
N GLY A 24 -11.22 -17.47 -15.84
CA GLY A 24 -11.09 -16.87 -17.17
C GLY A 24 -12.02 -15.72 -17.54
N GLY A 25 -11.71 -14.54 -17.01
CA GLY A 25 -12.27 -13.28 -17.51
C GLY A 25 -11.44 -12.12 -17.01
N ILE A 26 -10.25 -11.92 -17.61
CA ILE A 26 -9.55 -10.63 -17.54
C ILE A 26 -10.38 -9.65 -18.38
N GLY A 27 -11.53 -9.24 -17.84
CA GLY A 27 -12.09 -7.94 -18.13
C GLY A 27 -11.37 -7.00 -17.19
N LEU A 28 -10.72 -5.97 -17.74
CA LEU A 28 -10.22 -4.86 -16.95
C LEU A 28 -11.42 -4.27 -16.19
N VAL A 29 -11.63 -4.71 -14.96
CA VAL A 29 -12.25 -3.86 -13.95
C VAL A 29 -11.26 -2.74 -13.74
N ASP A 30 -11.40 -1.67 -14.53
CA ASP A 30 -10.72 -0.43 -14.23
C ASP A 30 -11.42 0.19 -13.02
N ALA A 31 -11.01 -0.29 -11.84
CA ALA A 31 -11.39 0.24 -10.54
C ALA A 31 -10.20 0.97 -9.90
N ALA A 32 -9.20 1.38 -10.70
CA ALA A 32 -7.99 2.01 -10.18
C ALA A 32 -7.86 3.43 -10.72
N LYS A 33 -8.55 4.39 -10.08
CA LYS A 33 -7.95 5.73 -9.99
C LYS A 33 -6.65 5.57 -9.21
N SER A 34 -5.51 5.46 -9.89
CA SER A 34 -4.21 5.14 -9.30
C SER A 34 -3.63 6.24 -8.38
N SER A 35 -4.31 7.39 -8.28
CA SER A 35 -3.92 8.51 -7.43
C SER A 35 -5.12 9.44 -7.12
N GLY A 36 -4.95 10.29 -6.11
CA GLY A 36 -5.92 11.29 -5.65
C GLY A 36 -6.42 11.02 -4.23
N GLU A 37 -6.87 12.08 -3.55
CA GLU A 37 -7.55 12.05 -2.25
C GLU A 37 -8.71 11.03 -2.30
N ARG A 38 -8.71 10.06 -1.39
CA ARG A 38 -9.74 9.02 -1.33
C ARG A 38 -10.46 9.13 0.00
N ALA A 39 -11.45 10.02 0.02
CA ALA A 39 -12.24 10.18 1.23
C ALA A 39 -13.06 8.90 1.50
N VAL A 40 -12.84 8.27 2.65
CA VAL A 40 -13.57 7.08 3.09
C VAL A 40 -14.75 7.51 3.94
N TYR A 41 -15.93 7.00 3.57
CA TYR A 41 -17.14 7.17 4.35
C TYR A 41 -17.11 6.33 5.62
N THR A 42 -17.33 6.99 6.76
CA THR A 42 -17.55 6.37 8.06
C THR A 42 -18.91 6.81 8.58
N ALA A 43 -19.82 5.85 8.75
CA ALA A 43 -21.07 6.08 9.46
C ALA A 43 -20.76 6.38 10.93
N ILE A 44 -21.44 7.39 11.49
CA ILE A 44 -21.34 7.76 12.90
C ILE A 44 -22.70 7.55 13.59
N GLU A 45 -22.73 7.58 14.92
CA GLU A 45 -24.01 7.75 15.63
C GLU A 45 -24.61 9.10 15.22
N PRO A 46 -25.83 9.13 14.64
CA PRO A 46 -26.39 10.38 14.15
C PRO A 46 -26.51 11.44 15.24
N CYS A 47 -26.06 12.66 14.95
CA CYS A 47 -26.05 13.76 15.91
C CYS A 47 -26.61 15.04 15.29
N ARG A 48 -27.28 15.86 16.11
CA ARG A 48 -27.85 17.13 15.65
C ARG A 48 -26.81 18.24 15.66
N LEU A 49 -26.45 18.73 14.48
CA LEU A 49 -25.45 19.77 14.33
C LEU A 49 -26.03 21.18 14.41
N LEU A 50 -27.19 21.39 13.77
CA LEU A 50 -27.87 22.69 13.69
C LEU A 50 -29.37 22.49 13.89
N ASP A 51 -29.99 23.35 14.69
CA ASP A 51 -31.44 23.41 14.79
C ASP A 51 -31.93 24.83 15.03
N THR A 52 -32.30 25.49 13.94
CA THR A 52 -32.71 26.90 13.96
C THR A 52 -34.10 27.13 14.56
N ARG A 53 -34.83 26.08 14.95
CA ARG A 53 -36.16 26.24 15.54
C ARG A 53 -36.06 27.00 16.86
N PRO A 54 -37.13 27.71 17.26
CA PRO A 54 -37.17 28.37 18.55
C PRO A 54 -36.89 27.37 19.69
N ASN A 55 -36.12 27.81 20.69
CA ASN A 55 -35.81 27.08 21.93
C ASN A 55 -34.92 25.82 21.80
N GLN A 56 -34.33 25.53 20.64
CA GLN A 56 -33.41 24.39 20.52
C GLN A 56 -31.98 24.75 20.95
N ASN A 57 -31.55 26.01 20.78
CA ASN A 57 -30.20 26.52 21.12
C ASN A 57 -29.05 25.66 20.57
N ILE A 58 -29.22 25.06 19.37
CA ILE A 58 -28.20 24.25 18.69
C ILE A 58 -27.59 25.10 17.58
N GLN A 59 -26.46 25.76 17.89
CA GLN A 59 -25.75 26.77 17.09
C GLN A 59 -26.52 28.06 16.78
N ARG A 60 -27.81 27.97 16.46
CA ARG A 60 -28.68 29.09 16.10
C ARG A 60 -30.11 28.79 16.50
N ASN A 61 -30.90 29.80 16.87
CA ASN A 61 -32.31 29.64 17.29
C ASN A 61 -33.27 30.59 16.54
N THR A 62 -32.81 31.17 15.44
CA THR A 62 -33.56 32.05 14.53
C THR A 62 -33.57 31.47 13.12
N PRO A 63 -34.63 31.69 12.32
CA PRO A 63 -34.66 31.20 10.94
C PRO A 63 -33.58 31.87 10.08
N LEU A 64 -33.24 31.24 8.96
CA LEU A 64 -32.45 31.89 7.90
C LEU A 64 -33.37 32.84 7.12
N GLY A 65 -32.92 34.08 6.98
CA GLY A 65 -33.57 35.15 6.23
C GLY A 65 -33.45 34.99 4.71
N GLN A 66 -34.02 35.95 3.99
CA GLN A 66 -34.01 35.94 2.54
C GLN A 66 -32.61 36.21 1.99
N GLY A 67 -32.11 35.31 1.15
CA GLY A 67 -30.77 35.39 0.56
C GLY A 67 -29.64 35.17 1.57
N GLU A 68 -29.97 34.84 2.82
CA GLU A 68 -28.97 34.68 3.88
C GLU A 68 -28.18 33.39 3.67
N THR A 69 -26.86 33.50 3.80
CA THR A 69 -25.93 32.38 3.96
C THR A 69 -25.52 32.29 5.43
N TYR A 70 -25.55 31.10 5.98
CA TYR A 70 -25.10 30.80 7.33
C TYR A 70 -24.03 29.71 7.29
N ASP A 71 -22.87 29.99 7.90
CA ASP A 71 -21.78 29.05 8.03
C ASP A 71 -21.98 28.20 9.28
N VAL A 72 -21.98 26.88 9.10
CA VAL A 72 -22.20 25.89 10.14
C VAL A 72 -20.86 25.26 10.49
N THR A 73 -20.44 25.38 11.74
CA THR A 73 -19.21 24.72 12.22
C THR A 73 -19.50 23.28 12.56
N ALA A 74 -18.74 22.36 11.96
CA ALA A 74 -18.94 20.92 12.10
C ALA A 74 -17.85 20.22 12.92
N ILE A 75 -16.58 20.64 12.76
CA ILE A 75 -15.42 19.95 13.34
C ILE A 75 -15.32 20.15 14.85
N GLY A 76 -15.02 19.09 15.59
CA GLY A 76 -14.93 19.08 17.05
C GLY A 76 -16.29 18.90 17.74
N ASP A 77 -16.48 19.59 18.87
CA ASP A 77 -17.72 19.56 19.64
C ASP A 77 -18.63 20.72 19.23
N ASN A 78 -19.66 20.44 18.43
CA ASN A 78 -20.62 21.44 17.96
C ASN A 78 -22.06 20.93 18.00
N GLY A 79 -22.99 21.79 18.44
CA GLY A 79 -24.38 21.39 18.60
C GLY A 79 -24.51 20.24 19.61
N GLN A 80 -25.06 19.10 19.15
CA GLN A 80 -25.14 17.84 19.90
C GLN A 80 -24.16 16.78 19.36
N CYS A 81 -23.27 17.16 18.43
CA CYS A 81 -22.21 16.32 17.92
C CYS A 81 -20.96 16.49 18.80
N SER A 82 -20.35 15.37 19.18
CA SER A 82 -19.10 15.38 19.96
C SER A 82 -17.99 14.66 19.21
N GLY A 83 -16.80 15.25 19.22
CA GLY A 83 -15.59 14.65 18.68
C GLY A 83 -15.60 14.41 17.18
N ILE A 84 -16.23 15.27 16.37
CA ILE A 84 -16.09 15.19 14.91
C ILE A 84 -14.61 15.37 14.55
N PRO A 85 -13.94 14.38 13.92
CA PRO A 85 -12.50 14.39 13.71
C PRO A 85 -12.02 15.57 12.86
N ALA A 86 -10.84 16.12 13.19
CA ALA A 86 -10.28 17.29 12.52
C ALA A 86 -9.82 17.05 11.07
N ASP A 87 -9.63 15.79 10.69
CA ASP A 87 -9.31 15.33 9.33
C ASP A 87 -10.56 14.98 8.50
N THR A 88 -11.76 15.33 8.98
CA THR A 88 -12.98 15.20 8.19
C THR A 88 -12.97 16.23 7.06
N VAL A 89 -13.11 15.76 5.81
CA VAL A 89 -13.08 16.59 4.59
C VAL A 89 -14.47 16.80 3.98
N ALA A 90 -15.42 15.92 4.29
CA ALA A 90 -16.81 16.08 3.87
C ALA A 90 -17.77 15.40 4.86
N LEU A 91 -19.06 15.74 4.78
CA LEU A 91 -20.12 15.23 5.64
C LEU A 91 -21.26 14.62 4.81
N GLU A 92 -21.84 13.55 5.33
CA GLU A 92 -23.17 13.08 4.94
C GLU A 92 -24.19 13.59 5.95
N LEU A 93 -25.17 14.33 5.47
CA LEU A 93 -26.13 15.07 6.27
C LEU A 93 -27.56 14.64 5.97
N ASN A 94 -28.40 14.64 7.01
CA ASN A 94 -29.85 14.78 6.83
C ASN A 94 -30.22 16.24 7.09
N VAL A 95 -30.69 16.93 6.05
CA VAL A 95 -31.10 18.33 6.14
C VAL A 95 -32.61 18.42 6.00
N THR A 96 -33.28 19.02 6.99
CA THR A 96 -34.74 19.18 6.99
C THR A 96 -35.12 20.67 7.01
N GLY A 97 -35.84 21.11 6.00
CA GLY A 97 -36.42 22.45 5.94
C GLY A 97 -37.86 22.49 6.43
N LEU A 98 -38.23 23.54 7.17
CA LEU A 98 -39.57 23.69 7.73
C LEU A 98 -39.93 25.15 8.03
N LEU A 99 -41.22 25.39 8.29
CA LEU A 99 -41.77 26.67 8.76
C LEU A 99 -41.39 27.86 7.85
N ASN A 100 -41.38 27.64 6.54
CA ASN A 100 -41.02 28.64 5.55
C ASN A 100 -42.16 29.65 5.31
N THR A 101 -41.82 30.94 5.20
CA THR A 101 -42.79 32.03 4.96
C THR A 101 -43.06 32.32 3.48
N ALA A 102 -42.27 31.73 2.59
CA ALA A 102 -42.44 31.77 1.14
C ALA A 102 -41.92 30.47 0.52
N ALA A 103 -42.29 30.18 -0.73
CA ALA A 103 -41.62 29.12 -1.47
C ALA A 103 -40.13 29.48 -1.64
N THR A 104 -39.22 28.55 -1.33
CA THR A 104 -37.78 28.81 -1.27
C THR A 104 -36.96 27.55 -1.59
N ASP A 105 -35.64 27.71 -1.68
CA ASP A 105 -34.67 26.64 -1.78
C ASP A 105 -33.53 26.81 -0.78
N PHE A 106 -32.95 25.67 -0.39
CA PHE A 106 -31.67 25.60 0.30
C PHE A 106 -30.57 25.09 -0.63
N VAL A 107 -29.43 25.78 -0.60
CA VAL A 107 -28.16 25.31 -1.18
C VAL A 107 -27.19 25.08 -0.03
N VAL A 108 -26.55 23.91 -0.03
CA VAL A 108 -25.52 23.51 0.92
C VAL A 108 -24.23 23.30 0.14
N TRP A 109 -23.11 23.83 0.60
CA TRP A 109 -21.81 23.66 -0.06
C TRP A 109 -20.69 23.93 0.95
N SER A 110 -19.44 23.73 0.58
CA SER A 110 -18.28 23.94 1.47
C SER A 110 -18.17 25.35 2.05
N GLY A 111 -18.84 26.35 1.45
CA GLY A 111 -18.64 27.76 1.76
C GLY A 111 -17.57 28.42 0.88
N ALA A 112 -16.72 27.62 0.24
CA ALA A 112 -15.74 28.12 -0.71
C ALA A 112 -16.42 28.67 -1.98
N GLY A 113 -16.22 29.96 -2.24
CA GLY A 113 -16.75 30.62 -3.43
C GLY A 113 -18.25 30.94 -3.39
N ALA A 114 -18.83 31.16 -4.56
CA ALA A 114 -20.26 31.48 -4.68
C ALA A 114 -21.13 30.22 -4.51
N PRO A 115 -22.35 30.35 -3.95
CA PRO A 115 -23.28 29.23 -3.84
C PRO A 115 -23.53 28.56 -5.21
N PRO A 116 -23.53 27.21 -5.28
CA PRO A 116 -23.91 26.49 -6.48
C PRO A 116 -25.30 26.87 -7.01
N ASN A 117 -25.49 26.76 -8.33
CA ASN A 117 -26.79 26.98 -8.96
C ASN A 117 -27.80 25.87 -8.64
N ALA A 118 -27.33 24.65 -8.33
CA ALA A 118 -28.17 23.53 -7.95
C ALA A 118 -28.61 23.64 -6.48
N SER A 119 -29.92 23.47 -6.22
CA SER A 119 -30.47 23.38 -4.87
C SER A 119 -30.49 21.96 -4.34
N HIS A 120 -30.42 21.83 -3.02
CA HIS A 120 -30.51 20.55 -2.31
C HIS A 120 -31.92 20.27 -1.82
N ILE A 121 -32.64 21.31 -1.38
CA ILE A 121 -34.02 21.20 -0.89
C ILE A 121 -34.82 22.34 -1.52
N ASN A 122 -36.03 22.02 -1.96
CA ASN A 122 -36.99 23.00 -2.47
C ASN A 122 -38.26 22.92 -1.61
N LEU A 123 -38.63 24.02 -0.96
CA LEU A 123 -39.77 24.10 -0.05
C LEU A 123 -40.90 24.87 -0.71
N ALA A 124 -42.07 24.24 -0.85
CA ALA A 124 -43.30 24.95 -1.17
C ALA A 124 -43.83 25.70 0.07
N LEU A 125 -44.56 26.79 -0.12
CA LEU A 125 -45.22 27.48 1.00
C LEU A 125 -46.25 26.55 1.65
N GLY A 126 -46.17 26.39 2.97
CA GLY A 126 -47.07 25.52 3.73
C GLY A 126 -46.74 24.02 3.62
N ALA A 127 -45.59 23.66 3.04
CA ALA A 127 -45.13 22.28 3.03
C ALA A 127 -44.90 21.75 4.46
N PRO A 128 -45.16 20.46 4.73
CA PRO A 128 -44.69 19.82 5.95
C PRO A 128 -43.14 19.84 6.01
N PRO A 129 -42.53 19.56 7.18
CA PRO A 129 -41.09 19.39 7.27
C PRO A 129 -40.56 18.47 6.16
N THR A 130 -39.63 18.97 5.36
CA THR A 130 -39.15 18.32 4.14
C THR A 130 -37.67 17.96 4.29
N PRO A 131 -37.33 16.67 4.44
CA PRO A 131 -35.96 16.19 4.55
C PRO A 131 -35.32 15.89 3.19
N ASN A 132 -33.99 15.98 3.11
CA ASN A 132 -33.18 15.43 2.02
C ASN A 132 -31.81 14.94 2.55
N SER A 133 -31.23 13.92 1.90
CA SER A 133 -29.83 13.51 2.13
C SER A 133 -28.91 14.46 1.37
N VAL A 134 -27.88 14.98 2.04
CA VAL A 134 -26.96 15.97 1.48
C VAL A 134 -25.54 15.58 1.80
N THR A 135 -24.74 15.36 0.77
CA THR A 135 -23.29 15.27 0.89
C THR A 135 -22.68 16.65 0.63
N THR A 136 -21.82 17.14 1.51
CA THR A 136 -21.10 18.41 1.30
C THR A 136 -19.65 18.31 1.77
N GLU A 137 -18.74 18.86 0.98
CA GLU A 137 -17.36 19.13 1.41
C GLU A 137 -17.35 20.19 2.53
N LEU A 138 -16.23 20.26 3.25
CA LEU A 138 -15.93 21.29 4.23
C LEU A 138 -14.87 22.27 3.70
N ASP A 139 -14.99 23.54 4.04
CA ASP A 139 -13.92 24.53 3.93
C ASP A 139 -13.39 24.82 5.35
N GLY A 140 -12.23 24.24 5.66
CA GLY A 140 -11.72 24.18 7.03
C GLY A 140 -12.68 23.43 7.94
N ASN A 141 -13.27 24.14 8.91
CA ASN A 141 -14.16 23.53 9.90
C ASN A 141 -15.65 23.61 9.56
N ASN A 142 -15.99 24.23 8.43
CA ASN A 142 -17.34 24.70 8.16
C ASN A 142 -17.88 24.22 6.81
N PHE A 143 -19.18 24.26 6.68
CA PHE A 143 -19.89 24.33 5.40
C PHE A 143 -20.94 25.44 5.49
N SER A 144 -21.50 25.86 4.36
CA SER A 144 -22.48 26.94 4.30
C SER A 144 -23.85 26.45 3.84
N ILE A 145 -24.90 27.05 4.39
CA ILE A 145 -26.29 26.87 3.95
C ILE A 145 -26.87 28.22 3.57
N ARG A 146 -27.47 28.31 2.38
CA ARG A 146 -28.17 29.51 1.91
C ARG A 146 -29.67 29.28 1.81
N ASN A 147 -30.47 30.22 2.28
CA ASN A 147 -31.90 30.32 2.01
C ASN A 147 -32.18 31.36 0.91
N LYS A 148 -32.93 31.03 -0.14
CA LYS A 148 -33.17 31.97 -1.26
C LYS A 148 -34.21 33.04 -0.98
N PHE A 149 -35.38 32.65 -0.48
CA PHE A 149 -36.55 33.52 -0.36
C PHE A 149 -37.24 33.37 0.99
N GLY A 150 -37.91 34.43 1.44
CA GLY A 150 -38.61 34.43 2.72
C GLY A 150 -37.71 34.08 3.90
N GLN A 151 -38.32 33.64 4.99
CA GLN A 151 -37.62 33.04 6.12
C GLN A 151 -37.93 31.56 6.17
N ALA A 152 -36.96 30.73 6.57
CA ALA A 152 -37.18 29.31 6.79
C ALA A 152 -36.29 28.78 7.91
N HIS A 153 -36.81 27.79 8.64
CA HIS A 153 -36.02 27.03 9.60
C HIS A 153 -35.38 25.83 8.90
N VAL A 154 -34.18 25.48 9.35
CA VAL A 154 -33.43 24.30 8.96
C VAL A 154 -32.99 23.53 10.21
N ILE A 155 -33.03 22.21 10.09
CA ILE A 155 -32.44 21.23 11.02
C ILE A 155 -31.39 20.46 10.22
N VAL A 156 -30.22 20.24 10.80
CA VAL A 156 -29.13 19.46 10.20
C VAL A 156 -28.66 18.41 11.19
N ASP A 157 -28.66 17.17 10.74
CA ASP A 157 -28.06 16.03 11.43
C ASP A 157 -26.89 15.50 10.63
N ILE A 158 -25.77 15.18 11.28
CA ILE A 158 -24.68 14.42 10.64
C ILE A 158 -24.99 12.94 10.81
N VAL A 159 -24.95 12.17 9.72
CA VAL A 159 -25.13 10.71 9.73
C VAL A 159 -23.87 9.95 9.32
N GLY A 160 -22.89 10.64 8.76
CA GLY A 160 -21.56 10.10 8.49
C GLY A 160 -20.57 11.17 8.09
N ILE A 161 -19.30 10.82 8.13
CA ILE A 161 -18.18 11.68 7.78
C ILE A 161 -17.36 11.04 6.66
N TYR A 162 -16.66 11.86 5.90
CA TYR A 162 -15.65 11.42 4.96
C TYR A 162 -14.30 11.94 5.43
N GLN A 163 -13.34 11.05 5.60
CA GLN A 163 -11.96 11.38 6.00
C GLN A 163 -11.02 10.92 4.90
N ASP A 164 -9.92 11.64 4.68
CA ASP A 164 -8.93 11.18 3.73
C ASP A 164 -8.35 9.82 4.17
N HIS A 165 -8.26 8.89 3.23
CA HIS A 165 -7.60 7.61 3.46
C HIS A 165 -6.23 7.65 2.82
N ASN A 166 -5.23 7.96 3.64
CA ASN A 166 -3.85 7.70 3.26
C ASN A 166 -3.59 6.18 3.34
N HIS A 167 -2.93 5.63 2.32
CA HIS A 167 -2.63 4.21 2.20
C HIS A 167 -1.44 3.75 3.08
N ASP A 168 -1.01 4.56 4.04
CA ASP A 168 0.37 4.56 4.57
C ASP A 168 0.63 3.77 5.86
N ASP A 169 -0.25 2.87 6.30
CA ASP A 169 0.03 2.13 7.55
C ASP A 169 -0.39 0.65 7.56
N ARG A 170 -1.01 0.17 6.48
CA ARG A 170 -1.47 -1.23 6.39
C ARG A 170 -0.97 -1.99 5.17
N TYR A 171 -0.31 -1.31 4.24
CA TYR A 171 0.27 -1.91 3.04
C TYR A 171 1.71 -1.42 2.91
N TYR A 172 2.62 -2.32 2.54
CA TYR A 172 3.95 -1.93 2.14
C TYR A 172 3.86 -0.92 1.00
N THR A 173 4.63 0.16 1.10
CA THR A 173 4.78 1.13 0.01
C THR A 173 5.36 0.43 -1.22
N GLU A 174 5.11 0.97 -2.42
CA GLU A 174 5.73 0.47 -3.66
C GLU A 174 7.25 0.35 -3.52
N THR A 175 7.88 1.37 -2.92
CA THR A 175 9.33 1.37 -2.62
C THR A 175 9.75 0.23 -1.69
N GLU A 176 8.97 -0.09 -0.66
CA GLU A 176 9.28 -1.21 0.24
C GLU A 176 9.10 -2.56 -0.45
N VAL A 177 8.06 -2.72 -1.28
CA VAL A 177 7.87 -3.92 -2.09
C VAL A 177 9.01 -4.08 -3.10
N ASP A 178 9.40 -3.00 -3.76
CA ASP A 178 10.51 -3.00 -4.72
C ASP A 178 11.84 -3.28 -4.04
N ALA A 179 12.10 -2.76 -2.84
CA ALA A 179 13.29 -3.09 -2.06
C ALA A 179 13.31 -4.58 -1.64
N MET A 180 12.14 -5.15 -1.37
CA MET A 180 12.00 -6.58 -1.06
C MET A 180 12.16 -7.48 -2.30
N LEU A 181 11.73 -7.02 -3.48
CA LEU A 181 11.82 -7.78 -4.74
C LEU A 181 13.14 -7.56 -5.49
N ASN A 182 13.79 -6.41 -5.32
CA ASN A 182 15.01 -5.99 -6.02
C ASN A 182 16.07 -5.45 -5.03
N PRO A 183 16.65 -6.32 -4.18
CA PRO A 183 17.62 -5.90 -3.18
C PRO A 183 18.90 -5.34 -3.82
N SER A 184 19.52 -4.37 -3.12
CA SER A 184 20.82 -3.80 -3.53
C SER A 184 22.01 -4.73 -3.26
N SER A 185 21.83 -5.75 -2.42
CA SER A 185 22.81 -6.83 -2.22
C SER A 185 22.16 -8.13 -1.77
N ILE A 186 22.82 -9.25 -2.03
CA ILE A 186 22.47 -10.57 -1.48
C ILE A 186 23.59 -11.03 -0.54
N MET A 187 23.23 -11.55 0.63
CA MET A 187 24.15 -12.16 1.57
C MET A 187 24.01 -13.68 1.54
N LEU A 188 25.10 -14.37 1.21
CA LEU A 188 25.22 -15.82 1.35
C LEU A 188 25.98 -16.14 2.63
N THR A 189 25.43 -17.08 3.37
CA THR A 189 25.95 -17.61 4.63
C THR A 189 26.45 -19.04 4.44
N PRO A 190 27.18 -19.62 5.40
CA PRO A 190 27.72 -20.98 5.25
C PRO A 190 26.65 -22.05 5.00
N GLY A 191 25.41 -21.82 5.44
CA GLY A 191 24.29 -22.73 5.20
C GLY A 191 23.78 -22.75 3.76
N ASP A 192 24.09 -21.72 2.98
CA ASP A 192 23.66 -21.60 1.58
C ASP A 192 24.59 -22.35 0.62
N PHE A 193 25.81 -22.63 1.05
CA PHE A 193 26.81 -23.34 0.27
C PHE A 193 26.69 -24.85 0.42
N ARG A 194 26.72 -25.53 -0.71
CA ARG A 194 26.99 -26.96 -0.81
C ARG A 194 28.48 -27.14 -1.02
N ALA A 195 29.07 -27.99 -0.18
CA ALA A 195 30.48 -28.30 -0.27
C ALA A 195 30.75 -29.15 -1.53
N GLY A 196 31.58 -28.65 -2.43
CA GLY A 196 32.12 -29.45 -3.54
C GLY A 196 33.22 -30.41 -3.06
N GLU A 197 33.92 -31.01 -4.00
CA GLU A 197 35.00 -31.95 -3.67
C GLU A 197 36.07 -31.29 -2.79
N ASN A 198 36.37 -31.94 -1.66
CA ASN A 198 37.33 -31.48 -0.66
C ASN A 198 36.98 -30.14 0.03
N TRP A 199 35.70 -29.74 0.03
CA TRP A 199 35.18 -28.70 0.91
C TRP A 199 34.38 -29.32 2.07
N THR A 200 34.29 -28.61 3.20
CA THR A 200 33.48 -29.00 4.35
C THR A 200 32.64 -27.82 4.83
N GLY A 201 31.33 -28.03 5.00
CA GLY A 201 30.46 -27.06 5.64
C GLY A 201 30.54 -27.18 7.17
N SER A 202 30.79 -26.07 7.85
CA SER A 202 30.74 -25.97 9.31
C SER A 202 29.91 -24.75 9.73
N GLY A 203 29.42 -24.72 10.98
CA GLY A 203 28.66 -23.57 11.49
C GLY A 203 29.43 -22.24 11.49
N ASN A 204 30.77 -22.28 11.34
CA ASN A 204 31.64 -21.12 11.30
C ASN A 204 32.13 -20.76 9.88
N GLY A 205 31.71 -21.50 8.85
CA GLY A 205 32.17 -21.28 7.48
C GLY A 205 32.22 -22.52 6.60
N VAL A 206 32.44 -22.29 5.32
CA VAL A 206 32.74 -23.30 4.30
C VAL A 206 34.25 -23.35 4.14
N THR A 207 34.84 -24.52 4.39
CA THR A 207 36.29 -24.66 4.57
C THR A 207 36.89 -25.63 3.57
N ARG A 208 38.08 -25.30 3.05
CA ARG A 208 38.94 -26.20 2.27
C ARG A 208 40.14 -26.59 3.13
N PRO A 209 40.30 -27.87 3.53
CA PRO A 209 41.31 -28.26 4.52
C PRO A 209 42.69 -28.67 3.95
N GLY A 210 42.97 -28.53 2.65
CA GLY A 210 44.24 -28.97 2.06
C GLY A 210 44.65 -28.26 0.76
N ALA A 211 45.89 -28.51 0.32
CA ALA A 211 46.45 -28.01 -0.95
C ALA A 211 46.31 -29.04 -2.08
N GLY A 212 45.78 -28.64 -3.23
CA GLY A 212 45.48 -29.52 -4.36
C GLY A 212 44.86 -28.77 -5.54
N ALA A 213 44.45 -29.49 -6.59
CA ALA A 213 43.79 -28.89 -7.76
C ALA A 213 42.62 -27.98 -7.36
N THR A 214 42.40 -26.87 -8.08
CA THR A 214 41.37 -25.88 -7.76
C THR A 214 40.00 -26.55 -7.69
N THR A 215 39.39 -26.56 -6.50
CA THR A 215 38.02 -27.08 -6.28
C THR A 215 37.13 -25.98 -5.71
N CYS A 216 35.83 -26.06 -5.96
CA CYS A 216 34.88 -25.01 -5.62
C CYS A 216 33.80 -25.47 -4.64
N ALA A 217 33.40 -24.59 -3.73
CA ALA A 217 32.12 -24.68 -3.04
C ALA A 217 31.09 -23.85 -3.80
N TYR A 218 29.81 -24.25 -3.77
CA TYR A 218 28.80 -23.61 -4.61
C TYR A 218 27.50 -23.31 -3.86
N ALA A 219 26.89 -22.16 -4.14
CA ALA A 219 25.62 -21.71 -3.56
C ALA A 219 24.66 -21.30 -4.68
N ALA A 220 23.39 -21.69 -4.56
CA ALA A 220 22.36 -21.20 -5.47
C ALA A 220 22.08 -19.73 -5.19
N VAL A 221 21.98 -18.91 -6.23
CA VAL A 221 21.69 -17.47 -6.09
C VAL A 221 20.62 -17.05 -7.09
N SER A 222 19.64 -16.30 -6.59
CA SER A 222 18.61 -15.66 -7.42
C SER A 222 18.99 -14.19 -7.61
N ILE A 223 19.55 -13.87 -8.76
CA ILE A 223 19.90 -12.49 -9.10
C ILE A 223 18.60 -11.74 -9.47
N PRO A 224 18.34 -10.52 -8.94
CA PRO A 224 17.12 -9.79 -9.27
C PRO A 224 17.13 -9.28 -10.71
N ALA A 225 15.96 -9.20 -11.33
CA ALA A 225 15.83 -8.79 -12.73
C ALA A 225 16.33 -7.35 -12.95
N GLY A 226 17.05 -7.12 -14.05
CA GLY A 226 17.57 -5.80 -14.40
C GLY A 226 18.77 -5.33 -13.56
N ARG A 227 19.20 -6.08 -12.54
CA ARG A 227 20.40 -5.76 -11.75
C ARG A 227 21.66 -6.22 -12.47
N THR A 228 22.73 -5.45 -12.31
CA THR A 228 24.09 -5.86 -12.69
C THR A 228 24.90 -6.09 -11.42
N ILE A 229 25.67 -7.17 -11.35
CA ILE A 229 26.60 -7.39 -10.22
C ILE A 229 27.75 -6.39 -10.33
N GLU A 230 27.97 -5.65 -9.24
CA GLU A 230 29.01 -4.64 -9.14
C GLU A 230 30.27 -5.20 -8.49
N SER A 231 30.12 -5.97 -7.41
CA SER A 231 31.25 -6.52 -6.67
C SER A 231 30.86 -7.70 -5.77
N PHE A 232 31.87 -8.41 -5.29
CA PHE A 232 31.73 -9.39 -4.20
C PHE A 232 32.51 -8.94 -2.97
N ASP A 233 31.91 -9.11 -1.79
CA ASP A 233 32.63 -8.97 -0.52
C ASP A 233 32.72 -10.33 0.15
N ILE A 234 33.91 -10.76 0.57
CA ILE A 234 34.12 -12.09 1.17
C ILE A 234 34.60 -11.93 2.61
N ARG A 235 33.95 -12.64 3.53
CA ARG A 235 34.43 -12.82 4.90
C ARG A 235 35.21 -14.13 5.02
N TYR A 236 36.48 -14.07 5.40
CA TYR A 236 37.36 -15.23 5.35
C TYR A 236 38.38 -15.33 6.49
N VAL A 237 38.97 -16.52 6.60
CA VAL A 237 40.20 -16.86 7.34
C VAL A 237 41.05 -17.74 6.42
N ALA A 238 42.30 -17.37 6.17
CA ALA A 238 43.17 -18.11 5.26
C ALA A 238 44.65 -17.91 5.58
N GLN A 239 45.50 -18.87 5.17
CA GLN A 239 46.93 -18.56 4.93
C GLN A 239 47.02 -17.92 3.55
N ALA A 240 48.00 -17.05 3.27
CA ALA A 240 48.05 -16.28 2.03
C ALA A 240 47.78 -17.18 0.80
N VAL A 241 46.62 -16.99 0.16
CA VAL A 241 46.03 -17.96 -0.76
C VAL A 241 45.31 -17.25 -1.90
N GLU A 242 45.27 -17.92 -3.04
CA GLU A 242 44.51 -17.50 -4.20
C GLU A 242 43.08 -18.05 -4.13
N VAL A 243 42.10 -17.15 -4.28
CA VAL A 243 40.68 -17.46 -4.35
C VAL A 243 40.11 -16.84 -5.62
N GLU A 244 39.21 -17.58 -6.26
CA GLU A 244 38.44 -17.10 -7.40
C GLU A 244 36.95 -17.27 -7.09
N VAL A 245 36.17 -16.21 -7.28
CA VAL A 245 34.72 -16.27 -7.22
C VAL A 245 34.17 -16.25 -8.62
N ARG A 246 33.26 -17.18 -8.92
CA ARG A 246 32.60 -17.29 -10.21
C ARG A 246 31.11 -17.27 -10.04
N LEU A 247 30.41 -16.66 -10.98
CA LEU A 247 28.98 -16.85 -11.17
C LEU A 247 28.77 -17.67 -12.43
N ARG A 248 28.09 -18.80 -12.26
CA ARG A 248 27.67 -19.68 -13.35
C ARG A 248 26.17 -19.60 -13.55
N GLN A 249 25.77 -19.91 -14.77
CA GLN A 249 24.38 -20.02 -15.17
C GLN A 249 24.13 -21.45 -15.67
N ASP A 250 23.08 -22.08 -15.16
CA ASP A 250 22.71 -23.45 -15.52
C ASP A 250 21.39 -23.46 -16.31
N GLU A 251 21.36 -24.22 -17.41
CA GLU A 251 20.13 -24.60 -18.09
C GLU A 251 19.57 -25.88 -17.44
N PHE A 252 18.31 -25.88 -17.03
CA PHE A 252 17.68 -27.04 -16.39
C PHE A 252 17.30 -28.09 -17.46
N ALA A 253 18.28 -28.86 -17.93
CA ALA A 253 18.05 -30.08 -18.69
C ALA A 253 18.52 -31.26 -17.85
N GLU A 254 17.64 -32.25 -17.65
CA GLU A 254 17.85 -33.36 -16.74
C GLU A 254 19.18 -34.10 -16.98
N GLY A 255 20.18 -33.79 -16.14
CA GLY A 255 21.41 -34.55 -15.98
C GLY A 255 22.48 -34.35 -17.05
N PHE A 256 23.13 -33.18 -17.06
CA PHE A 256 24.58 -32.91 -17.19
C PHE A 256 24.76 -31.40 -17.44
N ILE A 257 25.75 -30.75 -16.79
CA ILE A 257 25.91 -29.29 -16.79
C ILE A 257 26.76 -28.84 -17.98
N ASP A 258 26.20 -28.05 -18.91
CA ASP A 258 26.97 -27.18 -19.81
C ASP A 258 26.86 -25.75 -19.26
N ALA A 259 27.76 -25.39 -18.33
CA ALA A 259 27.77 -24.09 -17.67
C ALA A 259 28.92 -23.23 -18.21
N SER A 260 28.59 -22.04 -18.67
CA SER A 260 29.58 -20.99 -18.96
C SER A 260 29.71 -20.04 -17.78
N ASP A 261 30.94 -19.64 -17.47
CA ASP A 261 31.20 -18.58 -16.48
C ASP A 261 30.65 -17.25 -17.00
N LEU A 262 29.73 -16.65 -16.24
CA LEU A 262 29.07 -15.39 -16.58
C LEU A 262 29.84 -14.20 -15.97
N ILE A 263 30.31 -14.38 -14.74
CA ILE A 263 31.17 -13.43 -14.02
C ILE A 263 32.30 -14.19 -13.33
N THR A 264 33.51 -13.63 -13.37
CA THR A 264 34.63 -14.07 -12.53
C THR A 264 35.35 -12.87 -11.94
N THR A 265 35.85 -13.00 -10.71
CA THR A 265 36.78 -12.03 -10.11
C THR A 265 38.20 -12.14 -10.69
N GLY A 266 38.47 -13.21 -11.44
CA GLY A 266 39.83 -13.68 -11.68
C GLY A 266 40.48 -14.15 -10.36
N PRO A 267 41.70 -14.71 -10.46
CA PRO A 267 42.41 -15.17 -9.28
C PRO A 267 42.83 -13.98 -8.40
N THR A 268 42.35 -13.97 -7.16
CA THR A 268 42.64 -12.90 -6.19
C THR A 268 43.38 -13.46 -5.00
N THR A 269 44.51 -12.83 -4.64
CA THR A 269 45.27 -13.21 -3.45
C THR A 269 44.61 -12.63 -2.20
N LEU A 270 44.16 -13.52 -1.32
CA LEU A 270 43.74 -13.17 0.04
C LEU A 270 44.96 -13.09 0.94
N GLU A 271 45.05 -12.02 1.73
CA GLU A 271 46.13 -11.87 2.70
C GLU A 271 46.03 -12.95 3.78
N GLY A 272 47.18 -13.50 4.18
CA GLY A 272 47.27 -14.55 5.19
C GLY A 272 47.05 -14.01 6.59
N VAL A 273 46.10 -14.61 7.30
CA VAL A 273 45.72 -14.27 8.68
C VAL A 273 45.81 -15.53 9.53
N GLY A 274 46.30 -15.42 10.76
CA GLY A 274 46.51 -16.60 11.62
C GLY A 274 45.22 -17.38 11.82
N LEU A 275 45.27 -18.72 11.92
CA LEU A 275 44.09 -19.59 12.07
C LEU A 275 43.24 -19.31 13.34
N ASN A 276 43.69 -18.40 14.22
CA ASN A 276 43.04 -17.98 15.45
C ASN A 276 42.67 -16.48 15.48
N GLU A 277 42.81 -15.73 14.37
CA GLU A 277 42.39 -14.33 14.27
C GLU A 277 40.94 -14.19 13.79
N PHE A 278 40.30 -13.09 14.21
CA PHE A 278 38.89 -12.80 13.92
C PHE A 278 38.68 -12.47 12.43
N TYR A 279 37.61 -13.02 11.84
CA TYR A 279 37.16 -12.87 10.46
C TYR A 279 37.52 -11.54 9.78
N TYR A 280 38.22 -11.62 8.64
CA TYR A 280 38.54 -10.46 7.80
C TYR A 280 37.56 -10.36 6.63
N ALA A 281 37.25 -9.14 6.20
CA ALA A 281 36.45 -8.86 5.01
C ALA A 281 37.38 -8.31 3.91
N LEU A 282 37.30 -8.91 2.72
CA LEU A 282 37.80 -8.26 1.51
C LEU A 282 36.60 -7.71 0.77
N ASP A 283 36.52 -6.39 0.74
CA ASP A 283 35.40 -5.67 0.13
C ASP A 283 35.76 -5.22 -1.29
N ASN A 284 34.74 -5.14 -2.15
CA ASN A 284 34.83 -4.67 -3.53
C ASN A 284 35.78 -5.46 -4.42
N LEU A 285 35.70 -6.80 -4.37
CA LEU A 285 36.38 -7.64 -5.36
C LEU A 285 35.91 -7.26 -6.76
N PRO A 286 36.83 -6.85 -7.67
CA PRO A 286 36.45 -6.47 -9.01
C PRO A 286 35.92 -7.69 -9.76
N VAL A 287 34.89 -7.48 -10.56
CA VAL A 287 34.29 -8.50 -11.39
C VAL A 287 34.58 -8.24 -12.85
N SER A 288 34.75 -9.32 -13.61
CA SER A 288 34.84 -9.30 -15.07
C SER A 288 33.68 -10.11 -15.65
N GLY A 289 33.10 -9.61 -16.73
CA GLY A 289 31.84 -10.12 -17.27
C GLY A 289 30.63 -9.30 -16.79
N SER A 290 29.44 -9.65 -17.30
CA SER A 290 28.17 -9.04 -16.86
C SER A 290 27.10 -10.11 -16.83
N ALA A 291 26.36 -10.16 -15.73
CA ALA A 291 25.21 -11.04 -15.56
C ALA A 291 23.94 -10.20 -15.61
N THR A 292 23.34 -10.06 -16.80
CA THR A 292 21.93 -9.65 -16.88
C THR A 292 21.07 -10.91 -16.79
N VAL A 293 20.21 -10.96 -15.79
CA VAL A 293 19.36 -12.14 -15.52
C VAL A 293 18.40 -12.38 -16.67
N LEU A 294 18.56 -13.51 -17.33
CA LEU A 294 17.57 -14.00 -18.28
C LEU A 294 16.45 -14.74 -17.52
N PRO A 295 15.17 -14.52 -17.87
CA PRO A 295 14.05 -15.19 -17.19
C PRO A 295 14.18 -16.72 -17.26
N GLY A 296 13.96 -17.41 -16.13
CA GLY A 296 13.90 -18.87 -16.06
C GLY A 296 15.23 -19.59 -15.80
N MET A 297 16.33 -18.86 -15.60
CA MET A 297 17.66 -19.43 -15.43
C MET A 297 18.10 -19.42 -13.96
N GLN A 298 18.66 -20.54 -13.48
CA GLN A 298 19.26 -20.62 -12.14
C GLN A 298 20.72 -20.17 -12.22
N HIS A 299 21.18 -19.46 -11.19
CA HIS A 299 22.56 -19.03 -11.09
C HIS A 299 23.22 -19.71 -9.88
N GLN A 300 24.50 -19.98 -10.02
CA GLN A 300 25.30 -20.60 -8.99
C GLN A 300 26.54 -19.75 -8.74
N LEU A 301 26.73 -19.33 -7.49
CA LEU A 301 27.97 -18.71 -7.06
C LEU A 301 28.94 -19.80 -6.63
N GLU A 302 30.12 -19.83 -7.24
CA GLU A 302 31.22 -20.72 -6.89
C GLU A 302 32.34 -19.94 -6.19
N ILE A 303 32.90 -20.52 -5.12
CA ILE A 303 34.15 -20.05 -4.50
C ILE A 303 35.17 -21.15 -4.68
N CYS A 304 36.21 -20.87 -5.45
CA CYS A 304 37.25 -21.81 -5.81
C CYS A 304 38.57 -21.45 -5.14
N SER A 305 39.29 -22.45 -4.62
CA SER A 305 40.64 -22.23 -4.09
C SER A 305 41.54 -23.43 -4.37
N GLY A 306 42.86 -23.17 -4.41
CA GLY A 306 43.93 -24.16 -4.54
C GLY A 306 44.61 -24.52 -3.20
N ALA A 307 44.42 -23.72 -2.14
CA ALA A 307 44.92 -24.04 -0.79
C ALA A 307 43.84 -23.93 0.31
N GLN A 308 44.28 -23.84 1.57
CA GLN A 308 43.41 -23.82 2.74
C GLN A 308 42.79 -22.43 2.95
N VAL A 309 41.45 -22.38 2.95
CA VAL A 309 40.65 -21.18 3.18
C VAL A 309 39.36 -21.55 3.89
N SER A 310 38.85 -20.66 4.75
CA SER A 310 37.53 -20.74 5.36
C SER A 310 36.75 -19.47 5.05
N VAL A 311 35.56 -19.60 4.47
CA VAL A 311 34.68 -18.47 4.12
C VAL A 311 33.43 -18.52 4.99
N SER A 312 33.13 -17.43 5.70
CA SER A 312 31.97 -17.33 6.60
C SER A 312 30.83 -16.48 6.05
N GLY A 313 31.03 -15.83 4.89
CA GLY A 313 29.95 -15.20 4.15
C GLY A 313 30.43 -14.53 2.87
N VAL A 314 29.53 -14.42 1.90
CA VAL A 314 29.76 -13.65 0.68
C VAL A 314 28.61 -12.67 0.48
N ARG A 315 28.94 -11.39 0.31
CA ARG A 315 27.99 -10.38 -0.17
C ARG A 315 28.15 -10.24 -1.67
N ILE A 316 27.04 -10.22 -2.39
CA ILE A 316 26.95 -9.86 -3.80
C ILE A 316 26.33 -8.48 -3.86
N ASN A 317 27.06 -7.48 -4.31
CA ASN A 317 26.56 -6.11 -4.44
C ASN A 317 26.05 -5.89 -5.86
N PHE A 318 24.92 -5.19 -6.00
CA PHE A 318 24.31 -4.90 -7.28
C PHE A 318 24.29 -3.41 -7.56
N ALA A 319 24.55 -3.04 -8.82
CA ALA A 319 24.29 -1.71 -9.36
C ALA A 319 22.84 -1.58 -9.85
N ASN A 320 22.37 -0.33 -9.92
CA ASN A 320 21.08 0.06 -10.51
C ASN A 320 21.07 -0.06 -12.03
#